data_AF-A0A918JZP4-F1
#
_entry.id   AF-A0A918JZP4-F1
#
_cell.length_a   1.000
_cell.length_b   1.000
_cell.length_c   1.000
_cell.angle_alpha   90.00
_cell.angle_beta   90.00
_cell.angle_gamma   90.00
#
_symmetry.space_group_name_H-M   'P 1'
#
loop_
_entity.id
_entity.type
_entity.pdbx_description
1 polymer ?
#
loop_
_entity_poly.entity_id
_entity_poly.type
_entity_poly.pdbx_seq_one_letter_code
_entity_poly.pdbx_strand_id
1 'polypeptide(L)' 'MGLGGISIWQLVIVLAIVLVVFGTKRLKGLGGEVGGAIKGFKHAMNEEPESLEKAEASTVKADVKSTDSVS' A
#
# COMPACT_ATOMS: atom_id res chain seq x y z
N MET A 1 27.08 17.87 11.17
CA MET A 1 26.18 17.81 10.00
C MET A 1 25.07 16.82 10.30
N GLY A 2 24.05 17.27 11.03
CA GLY A 2 22.98 16.38 11.52
C GLY A 2 21.96 16.02 10.43
N LEU A 3 21.22 14.94 10.66
CA LEU A 3 20.07 14.46 9.88
C LEU A 3 18.91 15.46 9.73
N GLY A 4 19.07 16.72 10.17
CA GLY A 4 18.06 17.79 10.09
C GLY A 4 18.01 18.55 8.76
N GLY A 5 18.83 18.17 7.77
CA GLY A 5 18.84 18.78 6.43
C GLY A 5 17.99 18.04 5.39
N ILE A 6 17.45 16.88 5.74
CA ILE A 6 16.53 16.13 4.86
C ILE A 6 15.15 16.77 5.02
N SER A 7 14.91 17.85 4.27
CA SER A 7 13.58 18.44 4.23
C SER A 7 12.62 17.50 3.50
N ILE A 8 11.34 17.56 3.87
CA ILE A 8 10.27 16.77 3.28
C ILE A 8 10.24 16.95 1.74
N TRP A 9 10.61 18.14 1.27
CA TRP A 9 10.74 18.46 -0.16
C TRP A 9 11.73 17.59 -0.92
N GLN A 10 12.88 17.26 -0.32
CA GLN A 10 13.87 16.39 -0.95
C GLN A 10 13.36 14.95 -1.02
N LEU A 11 12.64 14.48 0.00
CA LEU A 11 12.04 13.14 -0.01
C LEU A 11 11.00 12.99 -1.12
N VAL A 12 10.19 14.02 -1.38
CA VAL A 12 9.21 14.01 -2.48
C VAL A 12 9.89 13.94 -3.84
N ILE A 13 10.98 14.70 -4.03
CA ILE A 13 11.76 14.69 -5.28
C ILE A 13 12.39 13.31 -5.51
N VAL A 14 12.98 12.71 -4.48
CA VAL A 14 13.56 11.36 -4.57
C VAL A 14 12.48 10.32 -4.87
N LEU A 15 11.32 10.40 -4.22
CA LEU A 15 10.18 9.53 -4.46
C LEU A 15 9.70 9.62 -5.92
N ALA A 16 9.62 10.82 -6.48
CA ALA A 16 9.23 11.03 -7.88
C ALA A 16 10.19 10.32 -8.84
N ILE A 17 11.50 10.41 -8.61
CA ILE A 17 12.51 9.72 -9.44
C ILE A 17 12.34 8.20 -9.35
N VAL A 18 12.16 7.67 -8.14
CA VAL A 18 11.94 6.23 -7.92
C VAL A 18 10.70 5.75 -8.66
N LEU A 19 9.60 6.51 -8.61
CA LEU A 19 8.37 6.19 -9.35
C LEU A 19 8.55 6.19 -10.87
N VAL A 20 9.40 7.07 -11.41
CA VAL A 20 9.71 7.12 -12.84
C VAL A 20 10.57 5.94 -13.27
N VAL A 21 11.58 5.57 -12.47
CA VAL A 21 12.50 4.45 -12.78
C VAL A 21 11.82 3.09 -12.62
N PHE A 22 11.09 2.89 -11.52
CA PHE A 22 10.43 1.61 -11.23
C PHE A 22 9.05 1.48 -11.87
N GLY A 23 8.42 2.61 -12.21
CA GLY A 23 7.03 2.66 -12.67
C GLY A 23 6.02 2.40 -11.54
N THR A 24 4.84 3.00 -11.65
CA THR A 24 3.76 2.85 -10.64
C THR A 24 3.18 1.43 -10.58
N LYS A 25 3.30 0.63 -11.65
CA LYS A 25 2.81 -0.77 -11.69
C LYS A 25 3.57 -1.69 -10.72
N ARG A 26 4.90 -1.59 -10.67
CA ARG A 26 5.72 -2.41 -9.77
C ARG A 26 5.55 -1.96 -8.32
N LEU A 27 5.48 -0.64 -8.10
CA LEU A 27 5.25 -0.08 -6.76
C LEU A 27 3.86 -0.40 -6.21
N LYS A 28 2.81 -0.48 -7.04
CA LYS A 28 1.46 -0.81 -6.58
C LYS A 28 1.30 -2.29 -6.22
N GLY A 29 1.92 -3.20 -6.97
CA GLY A 29 1.91 -4.63 -6.66
C GLY A 29 2.65 -4.92 -5.35
N LEU A 30 3.94 -4.55 -5.29
CA LEU A 30 4.77 -4.76 -4.10
C LEU A 30 4.32 -3.91 -2.91
N GLY A 31 3.89 -2.68 -3.15
CA GLY A 31 3.40 -1.78 -2.10
C GLY A 31 2.05 -2.20 -1.52
N GLY A 32 1.21 -2.92 -2.28
CA GLY A 32 -0.03 -3.51 -1.76
C GLY A 32 0.25 -4.63 -0.76
N GLU A 33 1.16 -5.54 -1.11
CA GLU A 33 1.55 -6.68 -0.28
C GLU A 33 2.29 -6.22 0.99
N VAL A 34 3.29 -5.36 0.83
CA VAL A 34 4.06 -4.81 1.96
C VAL A 34 3.21 -3.83 2.78
N GLY A 35 2.37 -3.03 2.13
CA GLY A 35 1.47 -2.10 2.82
C GLY A 35 0.41 -2.81 3.65
N GLY A 36 -0.11 -3.95 3.20
CA GLY A 36 -1.01 -4.80 3.98
C GLY A 36 -0.36 -5.31 5.27
N ALA A 37 0.88 -5.81 5.18
CA ALA A 37 1.63 -6.28 6.35
C ALA A 37 1.93 -5.15 7.36
N ILE A 38 2.33 -3.97 6.87
CA ILE A 38 2.59 -2.80 7.72
C ILE A 38 1.29 -2.27 8.34
N LYS A 39 0.14 -2.36 7.66
CA LYS A 39 -1.17 -1.96 8.21
C LYS A 39 -1.54 -2.80 9.43
N GLY A 40 -1.32 -4.12 9.39
CA GLY A 40 -1.53 -5.02 10.54
C GLY A 40 -0.60 -4.70 11.71
N PHE A 41 0.69 -4.41 11.42
CA PHE A 41 1.64 -3.99 12.44
C PHE A 41 1.26 -2.65 13.09
N LYS A 42 0.86 -1.65 12.30
CA LYS A 42 0.39 -0.35 12.82
C LYS A 42 -0.91 -0.48 13.61
N HIS A 43 -1.80 -1.39 13.21
CA HIS A 43 -3.04 -1.66 13.93
C HIS A 43 -2.75 -2.28 15.30
N ALA A 44 -1.93 -3.34 15.36
CA ALA A 44 -1.52 -3.98 16.61
C ALA A 44 -0.73 -3.05 17.55
N MET A 45 0.09 -2.14 17.01
CA MET A 45 0.81 -1.12 17.79
C MET A 45 -0.09 0.01 18.29
N ASN A 46 -1.32 0.14 17.76
CA ASN A 46 -2.30 1.15 18.16
C ASN A 46 -3.47 0.55 18.97
N GLU A 47 -3.54 -0.77 19.11
CA GLU A 47 -4.57 -1.50 19.86
C GLU A 47 -4.27 -1.62 21.36
N GLU A 48 -4.01 -0.46 21.94
CA GLU A 48 -4.41 -0.18 23.30
C GLU A 48 -5.34 1.03 23.21
N PRO A 49 -6.65 0.97 23.56
CA PRO A 49 -7.67 -0.08 23.52
C PRO A 49 -8.74 0.21 22.43
N GLU A 50 -9.58 -0.78 22.10
CA GLU A 50 -10.81 -0.69 21.28
C GLU A 50 -10.68 -0.94 19.76
N SER A 51 -11.03 -2.18 19.42
CA SER A 51 -11.83 -2.55 18.24
C SER A 51 -11.10 -2.81 16.92
N LEU A 52 -10.62 -4.06 16.84
CA LEU A 52 -10.49 -4.96 15.68
C LEU A 52 -11.67 -4.99 14.66
N GLU A 53 -12.40 -3.90 14.37
CA GLU A 53 -13.61 -3.99 13.51
C GLU A 53 -13.41 -3.58 12.04
N LYS A 54 -12.18 -3.47 11.52
CA LYS A 54 -12.02 -2.98 10.13
C LYS A 54 -10.84 -3.54 9.35
N ALA A 55 -10.59 -4.84 9.47
CA ALA A 55 -9.59 -5.53 8.65
C ALA A 55 -10.16 -6.24 7.41
N GLU A 56 -11.47 -6.22 7.17
CA GLU A 56 -12.12 -6.85 6.00
C GLU A 56 -12.68 -5.81 5.03
N ALA A 57 -11.82 -5.14 4.26
CA ALA A 57 -12.28 -4.36 3.10
C ALA A 57 -11.21 -4.29 2.03
N SER A 58 -11.16 -5.33 1.20
CA SER A 58 -10.79 -5.34 -0.23
C SER A 58 -9.88 -6.51 -0.61
N THR A 59 -10.34 -7.73 -0.39
CA THR A 59 -10.12 -8.78 -1.39
C THR A 59 -10.90 -8.33 -2.62
N VAL A 60 -10.14 -7.83 -3.58
CA VAL A 60 -10.59 -7.43 -4.90
C VAL A 60 -11.45 -8.55 -5.48
N LYS A 61 -12.76 -8.30 -5.58
CA LYS A 61 -13.60 -8.88 -6.62
C LYS A 61 -12.98 -8.48 -7.97
N ALA A 62 -12.11 -9.32 -8.51
CA ALA A 62 -11.71 -9.30 -9.92
C ALA A 62 -11.82 -10.71 -10.50
N ASP A 63 -12.92 -11.39 -10.20
CA ASP A 63 -13.31 -12.60 -10.93
C ASP A 63 -14.83 -12.73 -10.94
N VAL A 64 -15.50 -11.94 -11.79
CA VAL A 64 -16.83 -12.29 -12.32
C VAL A 64 -16.94 -11.73 -13.75
N LYS A 65 -17.15 -12.68 -14.67
CA LYS A 65 -17.78 -12.55 -16.00
C LYS A 65 -16.85 -12.52 -17.22
N SER A 66 -16.41 -13.71 -17.63
CA SER A 66 -16.47 -14.13 -19.04
C SER A 66 -16.54 -15.65 -19.16
N THR A 67 -17.60 -16.24 -18.59
CA THR A 67 -18.04 -17.59 -18.97
C THR A 67 -19.56 -17.67 -18.78
N ASP A 68 -20.31 -17.31 -19.82
CA ASP A 68 -21.63 -17.90 -20.05
C ASP A 68 -21.67 -18.26 -21.53
N SER A 69 -21.19 -19.48 -21.76
CA SER A 69 -21.48 -20.29 -22.93
C SER A 69 -22.94 -20.70 -22.82
N VAL A 70 -23.84 -19.93 -23.45
CA VAL A 70 -25.15 -20.44 -23.86
C VAL A 70 -25.26 -20.21 -25.36
N SER A 71 -24.74 -21.19 -26.09
CA SER A 71 -25.30 -21.65 -27.36
C SER A 71 -24.94 -23.10 -27.56
#